data_AF-A0AA45MHG2-F1
#
_entry.id   AF-A0AA45MHG2-F1
#
_cell.length_a   1.000
_cell.length_b   1.000
_cell.length_c   1.000
_cell.angle_alpha   90.00
_cell.angle_beta   90.00
_cell.angle_gamma   90.00
#
_symmetry.space_group_name_H-M   'P 1'
#
loop_
_entity.id
_entity.type
_entity.pdbx_description
1 polymer ?
#
loop_
_entity_poly.entity_id
_entity_poly.type
_entity_poly.pdbx_seq_one_letter_code
_entity_poly.pdbx_strand_id
1 'polypeptide(L)'
;MKTVISLGRIGRFIGAAVCAASLSACMTAPVVQKPALPSMEDMLAKASQASGAGQKEQAVTLWKAAAEAYPTDKTPWTNIAQTRYEAGQYGEAIVSAQEVLVRDPNDRLANSIIAISGLRLSTRALSDLSRQNNLSGSLRTESQDLAKLLRESLGETVLVPPQAPQAVSPPRNTTAAKGKKGKAKAAEDSSADPFNALK
;
A
#
# COMPACT_ATOMS: atom_id res chain seq x y z
N MET A 1 70.35 -20.94 90.39
CA MET A 1 69.77 -22.13 91.06
C MET A 1 68.32 -22.27 90.61
N LYS A 2 67.95 -23.47 90.11
CA LYS A 2 66.58 -23.98 89.88
C LYS A 2 65.81 -23.29 88.73
N THR A 3 65.12 -23.95 87.79
CA THR A 3 64.87 -25.36 87.45
C THR A 3 64.24 -25.34 86.05
N VAL A 4 64.58 -26.33 85.22
CA VAL A 4 63.96 -26.63 83.92
C VAL A 4 62.64 -27.35 84.14
N ILE A 5 61.55 -26.94 83.48
CA ILE A 5 60.37 -27.78 83.22
C ILE A 5 59.89 -27.57 81.78
N SER A 6 59.88 -28.68 81.05
CA SER A 6 59.30 -28.87 79.72
C SER A 6 57.84 -29.30 79.86
N LEU A 7 56.93 -28.61 79.17
CA LEU A 7 55.58 -29.05 78.82
C LEU A 7 55.37 -28.51 77.39
N GLY A 8 55.33 -29.30 76.33
CA GLY A 8 54.50 -30.48 76.17
C GLY A 8 53.26 -30.08 75.37
N ARG A 9 53.34 -30.29 74.05
CA ARG A 9 52.23 -30.38 73.06
C ARG A 9 50.84 -30.05 73.61
N ILE A 10 50.26 -28.91 73.25
CA ILE A 10 48.83 -28.70 72.96
C ILE A 10 48.76 -27.28 72.38
N GLY A 11 48.25 -27.11 71.17
CA GLY A 11 48.15 -25.79 70.54
C GLY A 11 48.33 -25.76 69.02
N ARG A 12 48.47 -26.92 68.35
CA ARG A 12 48.39 -27.03 66.88
C ARG A 12 46.94 -26.99 66.37
N PHE A 13 46.09 -26.10 66.90
CA PHE A 13 44.69 -25.97 66.49
C PHE A 13 44.11 -24.54 66.57
N ILE A 14 44.96 -23.51 66.57
CA ILE A 14 44.50 -22.10 66.48
C ILE A 14 45.30 -21.35 65.40
N GLY A 15 45.38 -21.95 64.22
CA GLY A 15 46.03 -21.37 63.03
C GLY A 15 45.23 -21.62 61.76
N ALA A 16 43.92 -21.84 61.89
CA ALA A 16 43.00 -22.13 60.78
C ALA A 16 41.78 -21.20 60.81
N ALA A 17 41.96 -19.94 61.23
CA ALA A 17 40.89 -18.96 61.32
C ALA A 17 41.30 -17.56 60.80
N VAL A 18 42.19 -17.49 59.79
CA VAL A 18 42.57 -16.22 59.14
C VAL A 18 42.49 -16.28 57.59
N CYS A 19 42.18 -17.42 56.98
CA CYS A 19 42.01 -17.53 55.51
C CYS A 19 40.54 -17.57 55.04
N ALA A 20 39.58 -17.19 55.89
CA ALA A 20 38.14 -17.23 55.57
C ALA A 20 37.55 -15.83 55.33
N ALA A 21 38.30 -14.92 54.70
CA ALA A 21 37.85 -13.53 54.45
C ALA A 21 38.22 -13.00 53.06
N SER A 22 38.32 -13.84 52.03
CA SER A 22 38.70 -13.38 50.68
C SER A 22 37.93 -14.06 49.53
N LEU A 23 36.63 -14.34 49.69
CA LEU A 23 35.80 -14.86 48.59
C LEU A 23 34.41 -14.19 48.46
N SER A 24 34.13 -13.09 49.18
CA SER A 24 32.88 -12.33 49.00
C SER A 24 33.14 -11.00 48.31
N ALA A 25 33.53 -11.09 47.04
CA ALA A 25 33.48 -9.96 46.12
C ALA A 25 33.13 -10.45 44.71
N CYS A 26 32.01 -11.17 44.57
CA CYS A 26 31.26 -11.13 43.31
C CYS A 26 30.61 -9.75 43.23
N MET A 27 31.40 -8.75 42.84
CA MET A 27 30.89 -7.45 42.43
C MET A 27 30.10 -7.71 41.16
N THR A 28 28.78 -7.80 41.29
CA THR A 28 27.85 -7.86 40.17
C THR A 28 28.12 -6.61 39.35
N ALA A 29 28.78 -6.78 38.20
CA ALA A 29 28.89 -5.70 37.23
C ALA A 29 27.45 -5.24 36.93
N PRO A 30 27.17 -3.92 36.93
CA PRO A 30 25.87 -3.45 36.49
C PRO A 30 25.70 -3.95 35.06
N VAL A 31 24.77 -4.89 34.86
CA VAL A 31 24.33 -5.26 33.53
C VAL A 31 23.71 -3.99 32.98
N VAL A 32 24.47 -3.28 32.13
CA VAL A 32 23.95 -2.19 31.33
C VAL A 32 22.88 -2.84 30.46
N GLN A 33 21.63 -2.76 30.90
CA GLN A 33 20.49 -3.23 30.13
C GLN A 33 20.48 -2.38 28.86
N LYS A 34 20.93 -2.99 27.76
CA LYS A 34 20.71 -2.44 26.42
C LYS A 34 19.21 -2.14 26.31
N PRO A 35 18.80 -0.93 25.90
CA PRO A 35 17.39 -0.61 25.76
C PRO A 35 16.69 -1.71 24.99
N ALA A 36 15.64 -2.29 25.58
CA ALA A 36 14.85 -3.30 24.90
C ALA A 36 14.27 -2.68 23.63
N LEU A 37 14.32 -3.42 22.52
CA LEU A 37 13.61 -3.03 21.30
C LEU A 37 12.13 -2.86 21.65
N PRO A 38 11.48 -1.76 21.22
CA PRO A 38 10.04 -1.61 21.36
C PRO A 38 9.31 -2.83 20.76
N SER A 39 8.20 -3.23 21.37
CA SER A 39 7.41 -4.33 20.82
C SER A 39 6.88 -3.97 19.43
N MET A 40 6.59 -4.98 18.62
CA MET A 40 6.02 -4.78 17.30
C MET A 40 4.68 -4.03 17.41
N GLU A 41 3.84 -4.45 18.34
CA GLU A 41 2.56 -3.81 18.67
C GLU A 41 2.72 -2.32 18.99
N ASP A 42 3.70 -1.94 19.83
CA ASP A 42 3.93 -0.53 20.18
C ASP A 42 4.33 0.31 18.97
N MET A 43 5.20 -0.23 18.11
CA MET A 43 5.64 0.48 16.90
C MET A 43 4.51 0.62 15.89
N LEU A 44 3.71 -0.43 15.70
CA LEU A 44 2.52 -0.39 14.85
C LEU A 44 1.47 0.58 15.38
N ALA A 45 1.24 0.60 16.70
CA ALA A 45 0.30 1.52 17.35
C ALA A 45 0.73 2.99 17.19
N LYS A 46 2.02 3.28 17.37
CA LYS A 46 2.56 4.62 17.16
C LYS A 46 2.41 5.07 15.69
N ALA A 47 2.67 4.18 14.76
CA ALA A 47 2.51 4.46 13.33
C ALA A 47 1.04 4.64 12.92
N SER A 48 0.14 3.81 13.45
CA SER A 48 -1.30 3.92 13.18
C SER A 48 -1.89 5.20 13.76
N GLN A 49 -1.42 5.63 14.94
CA GLN A 49 -1.79 6.92 15.53
C GLN A 49 -1.40 8.09 14.62
N ALA A 50 -0.16 8.11 14.11
CA ALA A 50 0.28 9.13 13.16
C ALA A 50 -0.57 9.12 11.88
N SER A 51 -0.89 7.93 11.35
CA SER A 51 -1.74 7.78 10.16
C SER A 51 -3.17 8.30 10.40
N GLY A 52 -3.75 8.00 11.57
CA GLY A 52 -5.07 8.47 11.99
C GLY A 52 -5.13 9.98 12.22
N ALA A 53 -4.00 10.59 12.60
CA ALA A 53 -3.84 12.04 12.70
C ALA A 53 -3.59 12.73 11.32
N GLY A 54 -3.61 11.98 10.22
CA GLY A 54 -3.36 12.48 8.87
C GLY A 54 -1.88 12.64 8.52
N GLN A 55 -0.96 12.27 9.41
CA GLN A 55 0.50 12.35 9.20
C GLN A 55 1.00 11.12 8.45
N LYS A 56 0.56 10.95 7.20
CA LYS A 56 0.78 9.71 6.41
C LYS A 56 2.25 9.40 6.19
N GLU A 57 3.07 10.38 5.87
CA GLU A 57 4.51 10.22 5.63
C GLU A 57 5.26 9.83 6.91
N GLN A 58 4.85 10.40 8.04
CA GLN A 58 5.40 10.03 9.35
C GLN A 58 5.01 8.60 9.72
N ALA A 59 3.76 8.20 9.45
CA ALA A 59 3.32 6.83 9.65
C ALA A 59 4.13 5.84 8.79
N VAL A 60 4.35 6.16 7.51
CA VAL A 60 5.22 5.35 6.63
C VAL A 60 6.63 5.24 7.18
N THR A 61 7.20 6.31 7.71
CA THR A 61 8.54 6.28 8.34
C THR A 61 8.55 5.35 9.55
N LEU A 62 7.52 5.41 10.40
CA LEU A 62 7.40 4.55 11.58
C LEU A 62 7.18 3.07 11.20
N TRP A 63 6.36 2.79 10.18
CA TRP A 63 6.20 1.42 9.67
C TRP A 63 7.48 0.87 9.04
N LYS A 64 8.28 1.69 8.35
CA LYS A 64 9.59 1.26 7.85
C LYS A 64 10.53 0.88 8.99
N ALA A 65 10.58 1.68 10.05
CA ALA A 65 11.36 1.32 11.25
C ALA A 65 10.85 0.02 11.91
N ALA A 66 9.53 -0.18 11.93
CA ALA A 66 8.94 -1.44 12.41
C ALA A 66 9.34 -2.64 11.54
N ALA A 67 9.34 -2.47 10.21
CA ALA A 67 9.78 -3.50 9.27
C ALA A 67 11.28 -3.84 9.40
N GLU A 68 12.12 -2.85 9.70
CA GLU A 68 13.55 -3.07 9.94
C GLU A 68 13.79 -3.84 11.25
N ALA A 69 13.04 -3.52 12.30
CA ALA A 69 13.13 -4.21 13.59
C ALA A 69 12.55 -5.64 13.53
N TYR A 70 11.49 -5.84 12.73
CA TYR A 70 10.76 -7.10 12.60
C TYR A 70 10.66 -7.53 11.12
N PRO A 71 11.76 -8.03 10.51
CA PRO A 71 11.86 -8.23 9.07
C PRO A 71 10.98 -9.34 8.52
N THR A 72 10.51 -10.27 9.35
CA THR A 72 9.64 -11.39 8.93
C THR A 72 8.16 -11.02 8.94
N ASP A 73 7.79 -9.89 9.55
CA ASP A 73 6.39 -9.49 9.66
C ASP A 73 5.95 -8.69 8.44
N LYS A 74 4.81 -9.08 7.86
CA LYS A 74 4.25 -8.42 6.67
C LYS A 74 3.45 -7.16 7.00
N THR A 75 2.97 -7.02 8.24
CA THR A 75 2.01 -5.99 8.65
C THR A 75 2.47 -4.56 8.37
N PRO A 76 3.73 -4.17 8.65
CA PRO A 76 4.19 -2.81 8.33
C PRO A 76 4.18 -2.56 6.82
N TRP A 77 4.57 -3.53 6.01
CA TRP A 77 4.55 -3.43 4.54
C TRP A 77 3.14 -3.32 3.99
N THR A 78 2.18 -4.06 4.56
CA THR A 78 0.76 -3.94 4.21
C THR A 78 0.24 -2.53 4.45
N ASN A 79 0.56 -1.95 5.62
CA ASN A 79 0.15 -0.59 5.96
C ASN A 79 0.79 0.48 5.05
N ILE A 80 2.07 0.32 4.71
CA ILE A 80 2.76 1.21 3.76
C ILE A 80 2.11 1.07 2.38
N ALA A 81 1.90 -0.15 1.88
CA ALA A 81 1.32 -0.40 0.56
C ALA A 81 -0.07 0.24 0.43
N GLN A 82 -0.94 0.04 1.42
CA GLN A 82 -2.27 0.64 1.44
C GLN A 82 -2.21 2.17 1.50
N THR A 83 -1.37 2.73 2.37
CA THR A 83 -1.22 4.19 2.50
C THR A 83 -0.73 4.82 1.20
N ARG A 84 0.25 4.19 0.53
CA ARG A 84 0.76 4.64 -0.77
C ARG A 84 -0.28 4.51 -1.88
N TYR A 85 -1.05 3.42 -1.88
CA TYR A 85 -2.14 3.22 -2.83
C TYR A 85 -3.22 4.30 -2.71
N GLU A 86 -3.65 4.59 -1.48
CA GLU A 86 -4.64 5.65 -1.18
C GLU A 86 -4.13 7.04 -1.57
N ALA A 87 -2.83 7.30 -1.41
CA ALA A 87 -2.18 8.53 -1.85
C ALA A 87 -2.00 8.64 -3.38
N GLY A 88 -2.38 7.61 -4.16
CA GLY A 88 -2.17 7.57 -5.60
C GLY A 88 -0.70 7.38 -6.03
N GLN A 89 0.17 7.05 -5.07
CA GLN A 89 1.60 6.74 -5.26
C GLN A 89 1.75 5.28 -5.69
N TYR A 90 1.15 4.93 -6.83
CA TYR A 90 0.99 3.54 -7.29
C TYR A 90 2.30 2.76 -7.43
N GLY A 91 3.39 3.40 -7.84
CA GLY A 91 4.71 2.75 -7.91
C GLY A 91 5.24 2.31 -6.55
N GLU A 92 5.20 3.19 -5.54
CA GLU A 92 5.61 2.86 -4.18
C GLU A 92 4.67 1.83 -3.52
N ALA A 93 3.38 1.89 -3.84
CA ALA A 93 2.40 0.91 -3.39
C ALA A 93 2.73 -0.50 -3.89
N ILE A 94 3.09 -0.64 -5.18
CA ILE A 94 3.49 -1.91 -5.79
C ILE A 94 4.74 -2.48 -5.10
N VAL A 95 5.77 -1.67 -4.91
CA VAL A 95 7.02 -2.10 -4.26
C VAL A 95 6.73 -2.59 -2.83
N SER A 96 5.94 -1.84 -2.07
CA SER A 96 5.60 -2.22 -0.69
C SER A 96 4.71 -3.46 -0.63
N ALA A 97 3.80 -3.64 -1.60
CA ALA A 97 3.00 -4.86 -1.71
C ALA A 97 3.84 -6.08 -2.12
N GLN A 98 4.90 -5.91 -2.91
CA GLN A 98 5.84 -6.98 -3.20
C GLN A 98 6.59 -7.43 -1.94
N GLU A 99 6.96 -6.51 -1.05
CA GLU A 99 7.52 -6.86 0.26
C GLU A 99 6.53 -7.66 1.13
N VAL A 100 5.22 -7.41 1.01
CA VAL A 100 4.19 -8.27 1.63
C VAL A 100 4.25 -9.67 1.03
N LEU A 101 4.31 -9.81 -0.30
CA LEU A 101 4.34 -11.11 -0.98
C LEU A 101 5.62 -11.91 -0.74
N VAL A 102 6.74 -11.25 -0.47
CA VAL A 102 7.99 -11.91 -0.01
C VAL A 102 7.76 -12.66 1.32
N ARG A 103 6.86 -12.15 2.17
CA ARG A 103 6.57 -12.69 3.51
C ARG A 103 5.34 -13.60 3.53
N ASP A 104 4.33 -13.27 2.73
CA ASP A 104 3.13 -14.07 2.50
C ASP A 104 2.78 -14.09 1.00
N PRO A 105 3.26 -15.12 0.27
CA PRO A 105 3.03 -15.24 -1.17
C PRO A 105 1.56 -15.32 -1.60
N ASN A 106 0.65 -15.66 -0.68
CA ASN A 106 -0.78 -15.84 -0.97
C ASN A 106 -1.63 -14.65 -0.50
N ASP A 107 -1.01 -13.53 -0.10
CA ASP A 107 -1.73 -12.36 0.36
C ASP A 107 -2.57 -11.73 -0.77
N ARG A 108 -3.90 -11.82 -0.63
CA ARG A 108 -4.85 -11.34 -1.63
C ARG A 108 -4.88 -9.81 -1.71
N LEU A 109 -4.67 -9.10 -0.61
CA LEU A 109 -4.69 -7.65 -0.57
C LEU A 109 -3.49 -7.10 -1.32
N ALA A 110 -2.29 -7.64 -1.07
CA ALA A 110 -1.08 -7.25 -1.79
C ALA A 110 -1.20 -7.49 -3.30
N ASN A 111 -1.69 -8.66 -3.72
CA ASN A 111 -1.95 -8.96 -5.13
C ASN A 111 -2.95 -7.96 -5.76
N SER A 112 -4.01 -7.60 -5.02
CA SER A 112 -5.01 -6.62 -5.48
C SER A 112 -4.42 -5.22 -5.62
N ILE A 113 -3.59 -4.78 -4.65
CA ILE A 113 -2.88 -3.49 -4.72
C ILE A 113 -1.98 -3.46 -5.94
N ILE A 114 -1.20 -4.51 -6.20
CA ILE A 114 -0.29 -4.57 -7.36
C ILE A 114 -1.11 -4.46 -8.66
N ALA A 115 -2.14 -5.28 -8.81
CA ALA A 115 -2.96 -5.32 -10.02
C ALA A 115 -3.62 -3.96 -10.31
N ILE A 116 -4.31 -3.37 -9.32
CA ILE A 116 -5.03 -2.12 -9.52
C ILE A 116 -4.08 -0.94 -9.68
N SER A 117 -2.98 -0.90 -8.91
CA SER A 117 -1.94 0.13 -9.05
C SER A 117 -1.30 0.08 -10.44
N GLY A 118 -0.93 -1.10 -10.91
CA GLY A 118 -0.35 -1.31 -12.24
C GLY A 118 -1.29 -0.86 -13.34
N LEU A 119 -2.58 -1.16 -13.21
CA LEU A 119 -3.59 -0.76 -14.18
C LEU A 119 -3.79 0.76 -14.21
N ARG A 120 -3.89 1.41 -13.04
CA ARG A 120 -4.02 2.88 -12.94
C ARG A 120 -2.79 3.60 -13.47
N LEU A 121 -1.59 3.08 -13.17
CA LEU A 121 -0.33 3.62 -13.66
C LEU A 121 -0.23 3.51 -15.19
N SER A 122 -0.59 2.36 -15.75
CA SER A 122 -0.59 2.12 -17.20
C SER A 122 -1.59 3.02 -17.92
N THR A 123 -2.79 3.19 -17.39
CA THR A 123 -3.80 4.10 -17.94
C THR A 123 -3.33 5.55 -17.93
N ARG A 124 -2.64 6.01 -16.87
CA ARG A 124 -2.05 7.35 -16.83
C ARG A 124 -0.98 7.51 -17.91
N ALA A 125 -0.05 6.57 -18.02
CA ALA A 125 1.01 6.62 -19.02
C ALA A 125 0.46 6.65 -20.46
N LEU A 126 -0.56 5.84 -20.74
CA LEU A 126 -1.23 5.83 -22.05
C LEU A 126 -1.93 7.16 -22.35
N SER A 127 -2.59 7.77 -21.36
CA SER A 127 -3.20 9.09 -21.48
C SER A 127 -2.16 10.16 -21.80
N ASP A 128 -1.01 10.12 -21.12
CA ASP A 128 0.09 11.07 -21.35
C ASP A 128 0.70 10.91 -22.75
N LEU A 129 0.88 9.68 -23.23
CA LEU A 129 1.33 9.42 -24.60
C LEU A 129 0.32 9.90 -25.65
N SER A 130 -0.97 9.68 -25.41
CA SER A 130 -2.05 10.16 -26.27
C SER A 130 -2.04 11.69 -26.36
N ARG A 131 -1.91 12.39 -25.22
CA ARG A 131 -1.81 13.86 -25.16
C ARG A 131 -0.61 14.42 -25.92
N GLN A 132 0.48 13.66 -25.96
CA GLN A 132 1.71 14.04 -26.66
C GLN A 132 1.68 13.70 -28.15
N ASN A 133 0.57 13.17 -28.69
CA ASN A 133 0.48 12.60 -30.04
C ASN A 133 1.52 11.49 -30.32
N ASN A 134 2.08 10.90 -29.26
CA ASN A 134 3.11 9.86 -29.33
C ASN A 134 2.52 8.44 -29.33
N LEU A 135 1.20 8.32 -29.34
CA LEU A 135 0.52 7.04 -29.49
C LEU A 135 0.34 6.73 -30.99
N SER A 136 1.35 6.11 -31.61
CA SER A 136 1.34 5.79 -33.04
C SER A 136 1.90 4.40 -33.33
N GLY A 137 1.66 3.91 -34.56
CA GLY A 137 2.20 2.64 -35.05
C GLY A 137 2.00 1.47 -34.09
N SER A 138 3.10 0.80 -33.76
CA SER A 138 3.13 -0.38 -32.88
C SER A 138 2.58 -0.12 -31.48
N LEU A 139 2.86 1.04 -30.87
CA LEU A 139 2.40 1.35 -29.51
C LEU A 139 0.87 1.43 -29.41
N ARG A 140 0.21 1.92 -30.46
CA ARG A 140 -1.26 1.94 -30.53
C ARG A 140 -1.81 0.52 -30.59
N THR A 141 -1.24 -0.33 -31.46
CA THR A 141 -1.66 -1.73 -31.60
C THR A 141 -1.46 -2.52 -30.31
N GLU A 142 -0.29 -2.42 -29.69
CA GLU A 142 0.02 -3.09 -28.43
C GLU A 142 -0.94 -2.67 -27.30
N SER A 143 -1.23 -1.37 -27.20
CA SER A 143 -2.20 -0.87 -26.20
C SER A 143 -3.61 -1.41 -26.43
N GLN A 144 -4.02 -1.59 -27.70
CA GLN A 144 -5.32 -2.19 -28.05
C GLN A 144 -5.36 -3.68 -27.70
N ASP A 145 -4.28 -4.41 -27.96
CA ASP A 145 -4.17 -5.83 -27.62
C ASP A 145 -4.20 -6.06 -26.11
N LEU A 146 -3.51 -5.23 -25.33
CA LEU A 146 -3.57 -5.25 -23.86
C LEU A 146 -4.98 -4.97 -23.35
N ALA A 147 -5.68 -3.99 -23.92
CA ALA A 147 -7.06 -3.69 -23.55
C ALA A 147 -8.01 -4.86 -23.87
N LYS A 148 -7.80 -5.52 -25.02
CA LYS A 148 -8.55 -6.72 -25.40
C LYS A 148 -8.29 -7.88 -24.45
N LEU A 149 -7.04 -8.15 -24.09
CA LEU A 149 -6.68 -9.22 -23.15
C LEU A 149 -7.28 -8.98 -21.76
N LEU A 150 -7.19 -7.75 -21.25
CA LEU A 150 -7.80 -7.39 -19.97
C LEU A 150 -9.30 -7.67 -19.98
N ARG A 151 -9.97 -7.26 -21.05
CA ARG A 151 -11.39 -7.44 -21.26
C ARG A 151 -11.80 -8.92 -21.31
N GLU A 152 -11.06 -9.73 -22.05
CA GLU A 152 -11.26 -11.18 -22.12
C GLU A 152 -11.06 -11.83 -20.75
N SER A 153 -10.03 -11.41 -20.00
CA SER A 153 -9.78 -11.87 -18.63
C SER A 153 -10.91 -11.50 -17.66
N LEU A 154 -11.63 -10.41 -17.90
CA LEU A 154 -12.79 -9.99 -17.12
C LEU A 154 -14.10 -10.66 -17.58
N GLY A 155 -14.09 -11.42 -18.68
CA GLY A 155 -15.28 -12.05 -19.24
C GLY A 155 -16.24 -11.07 -19.93
N GLU A 156 -15.83 -9.82 -20.17
CA GLU A 156 -16.68 -8.78 -20.74
C GLU A 156 -16.52 -8.71 -22.26
N THR A 157 -17.11 -9.61 -23.05
CA THR A 157 -16.76 -9.73 -24.49
C THR A 157 -17.47 -8.77 -25.47
N VAL A 158 -18.45 -7.95 -25.08
CA VAL A 158 -19.33 -7.20 -26.03
C VAL A 158 -19.16 -5.67 -25.97
N LEU A 159 -18.54 -5.06 -27.00
CA LEU A 159 -17.92 -3.72 -26.96
C LEU A 159 -18.90 -2.55 -26.98
N VAL A 160 -20.02 -2.70 -27.65
CA VAL A 160 -21.07 -1.72 -27.98
C VAL A 160 -21.82 -2.45 -29.11
N PRO A 161 -23.15 -2.59 -29.09
CA PRO A 161 -23.89 -3.11 -30.24
C PRO A 161 -23.47 -2.32 -31.48
N PRO A 162 -23.20 -2.94 -32.64
CA PRO A 162 -22.89 -2.19 -33.85
C PRO A 162 -23.96 -1.13 -34.03
N GLN A 163 -23.56 0.14 -34.14
CA GLN A 163 -24.53 1.20 -34.41
C GLN A 163 -25.27 0.80 -35.68
N ALA A 164 -26.59 0.64 -35.57
CA ALA A 164 -27.44 0.40 -36.72
C ALA A 164 -27.08 1.45 -37.79
N PRO A 165 -26.92 1.08 -39.06
CA PRO A 165 -26.56 2.02 -40.12
C PRO A 165 -27.51 3.21 -40.01
N GLN A 166 -26.96 4.39 -39.69
CA GLN A 166 -27.78 5.59 -39.70
C GLN A 166 -28.31 5.74 -41.12
N ALA A 167 -29.63 5.64 -41.26
CA ALA A 167 -30.29 5.81 -42.54
C ALA A 167 -29.95 7.22 -43.03
N VAL A 168 -29.03 7.29 -44.00
CA VAL A 168 -28.72 8.50 -44.75
C VAL A 168 -30.02 8.96 -45.38
N SER A 169 -30.62 9.99 -44.79
CA SER A 169 -31.79 10.65 -45.36
C SER A 169 -31.36 11.25 -46.70
N PRO A 170 -32.03 10.94 -47.82
CA PRO A 170 -31.64 11.47 -49.11
C PRO A 170 -31.78 13.00 -49.11
N PRO A 171 -30.91 13.73 -49.83
CA PRO A 171 -30.97 15.18 -49.88
C PRO A 171 -32.32 15.62 -50.45
N ARG A 172 -33.06 16.40 -49.65
CA ARG A 172 -34.35 16.97 -50.06
C ARG A 172 -34.10 18.06 -51.10
N ASN A 173 -34.26 17.72 -52.37
CA ASN A 173 -34.33 18.69 -53.46
C ASN A 173 -35.53 19.64 -53.22
N THR A 174 -35.24 20.89 -52.89
CA THR A 174 -36.24 21.94 -52.80
C THR A 174 -36.48 22.54 -54.17
N THR A 175 -37.44 21.98 -54.93
CA THR A 175 -38.07 22.73 -56.02
C THR A 175 -39.17 23.61 -55.44
N ALA A 176 -39.01 24.91 -55.61
CA ALA A 176 -39.98 25.92 -55.25
C ALA A 176 -41.34 25.67 -55.91
N ALA A 177 -42.42 25.67 -55.13
CA ALA A 177 -43.77 25.85 -55.64
C ALA A 177 -44.62 26.65 -54.64
N LYS A 178 -45.17 27.73 -55.17
CA LYS A 178 -45.98 28.78 -54.56
C LYS A 178 -47.41 28.27 -54.33
N GLY A 179 -47.97 28.39 -53.11
CA GLY A 179 -49.36 28.00 -52.88
C GLY A 179 -49.95 28.24 -51.49
N LYS A 180 -50.71 29.34 -51.38
CA LYS A 180 -51.96 29.59 -50.60
C LYS A 180 -52.09 29.27 -49.09
N LYS A 181 -52.64 30.27 -48.39
CA LYS A 181 -53.17 30.30 -47.01
C LYS A 181 -54.22 29.21 -46.72
N GLY A 182 -54.17 28.67 -45.50
CA GLY A 182 -55.25 27.93 -44.83
C GLY A 182 -55.05 27.94 -43.30
N LYS A 183 -56.12 28.20 -42.54
CA LYS A 183 -56.16 28.37 -41.07
C LYS A 183 -56.29 27.03 -40.32
N ALA A 184 -55.72 27.01 -39.12
CA ALA A 184 -56.19 26.41 -37.86
C ALA A 184 -56.00 24.90 -37.53
N LYS A 185 -55.21 24.73 -36.43
CA LYS A 185 -55.47 23.97 -35.18
C LYS A 185 -54.83 22.57 -34.98
N ALA A 186 -54.20 22.47 -33.79
CA ALA A 186 -53.93 21.31 -32.92
C ALA A 186 -52.66 20.48 -33.16
N ALA A 187 -51.74 20.55 -32.17
CA ALA A 187 -50.90 19.49 -31.60
C ALA A 187 -49.91 20.20 -30.64
N GLU A 188 -50.05 20.05 -29.32
CA GLU A 188 -49.18 19.18 -28.51
C GLU A 188 -47.68 19.54 -28.61
N ASP A 189 -47.25 20.55 -27.87
CA ASP A 189 -45.83 20.72 -27.52
C ASP A 189 -45.55 19.89 -26.25
N SER A 190 -45.29 18.60 -26.44
CA SER A 190 -44.53 17.80 -25.48
C SER A 190 -43.05 18.07 -25.72
N SER A 191 -42.52 19.15 -25.15
CA SER A 191 -41.08 19.39 -25.08
C SER A 191 -40.46 18.45 -24.03
N ALA A 192 -40.12 17.24 -24.45
CA ALA A 192 -39.24 16.37 -23.71
C ALA A 192 -37.81 16.94 -23.77
N ASP A 193 -37.51 17.85 -22.86
CA ASP A 193 -36.18 18.42 -22.67
C ASP A 193 -35.46 17.63 -21.55
N PRO A 194 -34.47 16.76 -21.87
CA PRO A 194 -33.97 15.74 -20.95
C PRO A 194 -32.96 16.23 -19.90
N PHE A 195 -32.68 17.53 -19.82
CA PHE A 195 -31.63 18.07 -18.94
C PHE A 195 -32.10 19.11 -17.93
N ASN A 196 -33.42 19.28 -17.73
CA ASN A 196 -33.93 20.31 -16.83
C ASN A 196 -33.93 19.91 -15.33
N ALA A 197 -33.40 18.73 -14.98
CA ALA A 197 -33.46 18.19 -13.61
C ALA A 197 -32.12 18.23 -12.85
N LEU A 198 -31.14 19.03 -13.29
CA LEU A 198 -29.84 19.13 -12.61
C LEU A 198 -29.44 20.58 -12.29
N LYS A 199 -30.32 21.31 -11.60
CA LYS A 199 -29.92 22.45 -10.76
C LYS A 199 -30.06 22.10 -9.29
#